data_AF-A0A938B545-F1
#
_entry.id   AF-A0A938B545-F1
#
_cell.length_a   1.000
_cell.length_b   1.000
_cell.length_c   1.000
_cell.angle_alpha   90.00
_cell.angle_beta   90.00
_cell.angle_gamma   90.00
#
_symmetry.space_group_name_H-M   'P 1'
#
loop_
_entity.id
_entity.type
_entity.pdbx_description
1 polymer ?
#
loop_
_entity_poly.entity_id
_entity_poly.type
_entity_poly.pdbx_seq_one_letter_code
_entity_poly.pdbx_strand_id
1 'polypeptide(L)'
;MPVSPALSDASTSRYRYAVLCLGFVTLAGGSVLSGCFGVFYQTLVATFGWSRASGASPYAVNMLVSILSAPALGWLLDRYGPRWVFSSAAVLSGVALMACSTLQTLGHFVLYYGVLNAIGQTALTSVAVVVSRWFAPARRGRAIALADVGTGLGMVLGIPGTAWLISAYGWRLAFVILGLMIILVLVPLNLGQRPPPPSATTRRGPVGALWRYSPFWMICLAHFCMSVTMTMVNVHLVPFLVSSGRLELVGAASIASAVSLVSLGGRAFFGWLVDRIQSEGAFTLAMSCTIT
;
A
#
# COMPACT_ATOMS: atom_id res chain seq x y z
N MET A 1 -28.46 -18.59 30.94
CA MET A 1 -28.74 -19.25 29.65
C MET A 1 -27.44 -19.30 28.85
N PRO A 2 -26.90 -20.48 28.52
CA PRO A 2 -25.66 -20.59 27.75
C PRO A 2 -25.97 -20.27 26.28
N VAL A 3 -25.24 -19.32 25.71
CA VAL A 3 -25.34 -18.96 24.29
C VAL A 3 -24.84 -20.14 23.46
N SER A 4 -25.68 -20.65 22.55
CA SER A 4 -25.36 -21.75 21.65
C SER A 4 -24.11 -21.45 20.80
N PRO A 5 -23.08 -22.32 20.77
CA PRO A 5 -21.82 -22.08 20.05
C PRO A 5 -21.92 -22.16 18.50
N ALA A 6 -23.06 -22.58 17.95
CA ALA A 6 -23.22 -22.73 16.49
C ALA A 6 -23.45 -21.40 15.74
N LEU A 7 -24.00 -20.37 16.39
CA LEU A 7 -24.25 -19.06 15.77
C LEU A 7 -23.01 -18.14 15.77
N SER A 8 -22.02 -18.39 16.63
CA SER A 8 -20.76 -17.64 16.65
C SER A 8 -19.85 -18.00 15.48
N ASP A 9 -19.88 -19.23 14.98
CA ASP A 9 -18.94 -19.66 13.92
C ASP A 9 -19.35 -19.17 12.52
N ALA A 10 -20.65 -19.21 12.20
CA ALA A 10 -21.15 -18.76 10.89
C ALA A 10 -21.06 -17.22 10.72
N SER A 11 -21.36 -16.46 11.77
CA SER A 11 -21.23 -15.01 11.79
C SER A 11 -19.77 -14.56 11.73
N THR A 12 -18.87 -15.25 12.45
CA THR A 12 -17.42 -15.03 12.37
C THR A 12 -16.87 -15.40 10.99
N SER A 13 -17.36 -16.49 10.38
CA SER A 13 -16.97 -16.90 9.02
C SER A 13 -17.34 -15.85 7.96
N ARG A 14 -18.60 -15.37 7.94
CA ARG A 14 -19.02 -14.30 7.00
C ARG A 14 -18.23 -13.02 7.21
N TYR A 15 -17.97 -12.65 8.47
CA TYR A 15 -17.22 -11.44 8.79
C TYR A 15 -15.74 -11.52 8.38
N ARG A 16 -15.10 -12.70 8.44
CA ARG A 16 -13.71 -12.90 7.95
C ARG A 16 -13.57 -12.55 6.46
N TYR A 17 -14.53 -12.95 5.63
CA TYR A 17 -14.54 -12.58 4.20
C TYR A 17 -14.88 -11.10 3.99
N ALA A 18 -15.72 -10.51 4.83
CA ALA A 18 -15.94 -9.06 4.80
C ALA A 18 -14.64 -8.29 5.09
N VAL A 19 -13.88 -8.68 6.14
CA VAL A 19 -12.57 -8.08 6.44
C VAL A 19 -11.57 -8.26 5.31
N LEU A 20 -11.61 -9.39 4.61
CA LEU A 20 -10.79 -9.62 3.42
C LEU A 20 -11.13 -8.64 2.29
N CYS A 21 -12.42 -8.45 1.99
CA CYS A 21 -12.88 -7.46 1.01
C CYS A 21 -12.54 -6.02 1.43
N LEU A 22 -12.70 -5.69 2.72
CA LEU A 22 -12.31 -4.39 3.28
C LEU A 22 -10.81 -4.14 3.12
N GLY A 23 -10.00 -5.15 3.45
CA GLY A 23 -8.55 -5.10 3.29
C GLY A 23 -8.13 -4.95 1.83
N PHE A 24 -8.77 -5.68 0.92
CA PHE A 24 -8.55 -5.57 -0.52
C PHE A 24 -8.77 -4.14 -1.03
N VAL A 25 -9.90 -3.51 -0.70
CA VAL A 25 -10.20 -2.15 -1.18
C VAL A 25 -9.30 -1.12 -0.50
N THR A 26 -8.95 -1.33 0.77
CA THR A 26 -8.02 -0.45 1.50
C THR A 26 -6.61 -0.52 0.91
N LEU A 27 -6.13 -1.72 0.55
CA LEU A 27 -4.87 -1.91 -0.16
C LEU A 27 -4.90 -1.31 -1.56
N ALA A 28 -6.01 -1.45 -2.29
CA ALA A 28 -6.20 -0.80 -3.58
C ALA A 28 -6.10 0.73 -3.47
N GLY A 29 -6.77 1.34 -2.48
CA GLY A 29 -6.68 2.78 -2.25
C GLY A 29 -5.26 3.23 -1.85
N GLY A 30 -4.61 2.46 -0.97
CA GLY A 30 -3.21 2.72 -0.57
C GLY A 30 -2.21 2.60 -1.72
N SER A 31 -2.45 1.69 -2.68
CA SER A 31 -1.56 1.49 -3.82
C SER A 31 -1.74 2.52 -4.93
N VAL A 32 -2.95 3.05 -5.10
CA VAL A 32 -3.22 4.21 -5.97
C VAL A 32 -2.31 5.37 -5.55
N LEU A 33 -2.19 5.66 -4.25
CA LEU A 33 -1.31 6.71 -3.72
C LEU A 33 0.13 6.56 -4.22
N SER A 34 0.70 5.35 -4.13
CA SER A 34 2.04 5.04 -4.63
C SER A 34 2.15 5.17 -6.16
N GLY A 35 1.23 4.53 -6.89
CA GLY A 35 1.34 4.38 -8.35
C GLY A 35 1.14 5.69 -9.09
N CYS A 36 0.30 6.58 -8.56
CA CYS A 36 0.01 7.88 -9.19
C CYS A 36 1.19 8.83 -9.11
N PHE A 37 2.15 8.62 -8.19
CA PHE A 37 3.32 9.47 -8.07
C PHE A 37 4.11 9.57 -9.36
N GLY A 38 4.36 8.45 -10.06
CA GLY A 38 5.14 8.47 -11.30
C GLY A 38 4.52 9.37 -12.37
N VAL A 39 3.19 9.39 -12.45
CA VAL A 39 2.44 10.23 -13.39
C VAL A 39 2.51 11.71 -12.98
N PHE A 40 2.21 12.02 -11.71
CA PHE A 40 2.28 13.39 -11.20
C PHE A 40 3.69 13.96 -11.24
N TYR A 41 4.70 13.17 -10.88
CA TYR A 41 6.11 13.53 -10.92
C TYR A 41 6.50 14.06 -12.29
N GLN A 42 6.13 13.34 -13.36
CA GLN A 42 6.45 13.75 -14.71
C GLN A 42 5.79 15.08 -15.08
N THR A 43 4.50 15.25 -14.76
CA THR A 43 3.76 16.48 -15.03
C THR A 43 4.30 17.67 -14.22
N LEU A 44 4.64 17.48 -12.95
CA LEU A 44 5.16 18.52 -12.06
C LEU A 44 6.56 18.96 -12.44
N VAL A 45 7.44 18.02 -12.81
CA VAL A 45 8.78 18.34 -13.33
C VAL A 45 8.68 19.18 -14.62
N ALA A 46 7.76 18.82 -15.52
CA ALA A 46 7.52 19.60 -16.75
C ALA A 46 6.94 21.00 -16.46
N THR A 47 6.08 21.13 -15.44
CA THR A 47 5.41 22.40 -15.09
C THR A 47 6.34 23.37 -14.36
N PHE A 48 7.10 22.88 -13.39
CA PHE A 48 7.94 23.71 -12.50
C PHE A 48 9.41 23.76 -12.93
N GLY A 49 9.81 23.00 -13.95
CA GLY A 49 11.19 22.97 -14.45
C GLY A 49 12.20 22.38 -13.45
N TRP A 50 11.73 21.61 -12.47
CA TRP A 50 12.59 20.98 -11.46
C TRP A 50 13.53 19.95 -12.07
N SER A 51 14.71 19.76 -11.46
CA SER A 51 15.57 18.64 -11.85
C SER A 51 14.90 17.31 -11.52
N ARG A 52 15.18 16.26 -12.30
CA ARG A 52 14.65 14.90 -12.05
C ARG A 52 14.93 14.41 -10.62
N ALA A 53 16.15 14.69 -10.12
CA ALA A 53 16.53 14.33 -8.76
C ALA A 53 15.69 15.07 -7.70
N SER A 54 15.50 16.38 -7.87
CA SER A 54 14.69 17.17 -6.94
C SER A 54 13.21 16.77 -6.96
N GLY A 55 12.64 16.49 -8.14
CA GLY A 55 11.25 16.03 -8.27
C GLY A 55 10.99 14.64 -7.69
N ALA A 56 12.00 13.76 -7.64
CA ALA A 56 11.89 12.42 -7.02
C ALA A 56 12.01 12.46 -5.48
N SER A 57 12.60 13.52 -4.92
CA SER A 57 12.82 13.66 -3.46
C SER A 57 11.58 13.50 -2.58
N PRO A 58 10.36 13.96 -2.96
CA PRO A 58 9.17 13.78 -2.13
C PRO A 58 8.82 12.30 -1.93
N TYR A 59 9.06 11.45 -2.92
CA TYR A 59 8.84 10.01 -2.78
C TYR A 59 9.91 9.34 -1.91
N ALA A 60 11.16 9.78 -2.02
CA ALA A 60 12.22 9.32 -1.12
C ALA A 60 11.90 9.67 0.35
N VAL A 61 11.42 10.89 0.60
CA VAL A 61 10.97 11.30 1.94
C VAL A 61 9.76 10.47 2.37
N ASN A 62 8.82 10.19 1.47
CA ASN A 62 7.67 9.32 1.74
C ASN A 62 8.10 7.94 2.23
N MET A 63 9.06 7.30 1.57
CA MET A 63 9.63 6.02 1.99
C MET A 63 10.27 6.10 3.39
N LEU A 64 11.08 7.13 3.66
CA LEU A 64 11.71 7.32 4.96
C LEU A 64 10.69 7.51 6.08
N VAL A 65 9.70 8.37 5.87
CA VAL A 65 8.62 8.61 6.84
C VAL A 65 7.79 7.35 7.05
N SER A 66 7.57 6.54 6.00
CA SER A 66 6.87 5.26 6.11
C SER A 66 7.61 4.28 7.02
N ILE A 67 8.93 4.18 6.89
CA ILE A 67 9.77 3.34 7.76
C ILE A 67 9.70 3.82 9.21
N LEU A 68 9.83 5.13 9.44
CA LEU A 68 9.86 5.71 10.79
C LEU A 68 8.49 5.65 11.48
N SER A 69 7.39 5.72 10.72
CA SER A 69 6.03 5.68 11.26
C SER A 69 5.52 4.25 11.54
N ALA A 70 6.12 3.21 10.95
CA ALA A 70 5.67 1.83 11.10
C ALA A 70 5.55 1.34 12.57
N PRO A 71 6.51 1.59 13.49
CA PRO A 71 6.37 1.19 14.89
C PRO A 71 5.23 1.92 15.61
N ALA A 72 5.10 3.23 15.35
CA ALA A 72 4.04 4.06 15.93
C ALA A 72 2.66 3.58 15.47
N LEU A 73 2.53 3.19 14.20
CA LEU A 73 1.30 2.61 13.64
C LEU A 73 0.94 1.28 14.29
N GLY A 74 1.92 0.41 14.55
CA GLY A 74 1.70 -0.83 15.29
C GLY A 74 1.11 -0.58 16.69
N TRP A 75 1.68 0.38 17.43
CA TRP A 75 1.16 0.80 18.73
C TRP A 75 -0.25 1.42 18.62
N LEU A 76 -0.49 2.25 17.60
CA LEU A 76 -1.79 2.91 17.39
C LEU A 76 -2.88 1.88 17.06
N LEU A 77 -2.57 0.89 16.22
CA LEU A 77 -3.47 -0.22 15.89
C LEU A 77 -3.81 -1.08 17.10
N ASP A 78 -2.82 -1.36 17.95
CA ASP A 78 -3.06 -2.13 19.17
C ASP A 78 -3.86 -1.32 20.23
N ARG A 79 -3.69 0.01 20.30
CA ARG A 79 -4.37 0.88 21.29
C ARG A 79 -5.77 1.32 20.87
N TYR A 80 -5.94 1.81 19.65
CA TYR A 80 -7.18 2.41 19.16
C TYR A 80 -7.99 1.50 18.23
N GLY A 81 -7.39 0.39 17.81
CA GLY A 81 -8.01 -0.58 16.92
C GLY A 81 -8.02 -0.14 15.45
N PRO A 82 -8.27 -1.09 14.54
CA PRO A 82 -8.14 -0.87 13.10
C PRO A 82 -9.14 0.16 12.54
N ARG A 83 -10.37 0.22 13.10
CA ARG A 83 -11.45 1.09 12.59
C ARG A 83 -11.05 2.55 12.54
N TRP A 84 -10.46 3.05 13.63
CA TRP A 84 -10.17 4.46 13.79
C TRP A 84 -8.87 4.81 13.10
N VAL A 85 -7.86 3.95 13.22
CA VAL A 85 -6.54 4.17 12.63
C VAL A 85 -6.64 4.26 11.11
N PHE A 86 -7.31 3.31 10.43
CA PHE A 86 -7.41 3.35 8.97
C PHE A 86 -8.34 4.46 8.46
N SER A 87 -9.42 4.78 9.19
CA SER A 87 -10.29 5.89 8.82
C SER A 87 -9.57 7.24 8.94
N SER A 88 -8.84 7.47 10.04
CA SER A 88 -8.02 8.68 10.19
C SER A 88 -6.90 8.76 9.17
N ALA A 89 -6.31 7.62 8.81
CA ALA A 89 -5.28 7.55 7.79
C ALA A 89 -5.80 7.89 6.40
N ALA A 90 -7.00 7.42 6.04
CA ALA A 90 -7.67 7.78 4.79
C ALA A 90 -7.97 9.29 4.72
N VAL A 91 -8.46 9.88 5.82
CA VAL A 91 -8.66 11.34 5.90
C VAL A 91 -7.33 12.08 5.73
N LEU A 92 -6.29 11.67 6.45
CA LEU A 92 -4.98 12.31 6.38
C LEU A 92 -4.39 12.25 4.97
N SER A 93 -4.37 11.06 4.34
CA SER A 93 -3.87 10.89 2.97
C SER A 93 -4.70 11.67 1.95
N GLY A 94 -6.04 11.65 2.07
CA GLY A 94 -6.90 12.38 1.17
C GLY A 94 -6.73 13.89 1.27
N VAL A 95 -6.67 14.44 2.48
CA VAL A 95 -6.41 15.87 2.72
C VAL A 95 -5.01 16.26 2.26
N ALA A 96 -4.00 15.42 2.51
CA ALA A 96 -2.64 15.63 2.05
C ALA A 96 -2.56 15.70 0.51
N LEU A 97 -3.26 14.82 -0.20
CA LEU A 97 -3.38 14.89 -1.65
C LEU A 97 -4.12 16.14 -2.11
N MET A 98 -5.24 16.50 -1.48
CA MET A 98 -5.95 17.73 -1.82
C MET A 98 -5.07 18.98 -1.62
N ALA A 99 -4.23 19.00 -0.58
CA ALA A 99 -3.24 20.06 -0.36
C ALA A 99 -2.18 20.11 -1.47
N CYS A 100 -1.86 18.98 -2.12
CA CYS A 100 -1.01 18.98 -3.32
C CYS A 100 -1.62 19.74 -4.52
N SER A 101 -2.92 20.10 -4.50
CA SER A 101 -3.48 20.97 -5.54
C SER A 101 -2.98 22.42 -5.47
N THR A 102 -2.52 22.86 -4.29
CA THR A 102 -2.01 24.22 -4.06
C THR A 102 -0.48 24.29 -4.14
N LEU A 103 0.16 23.35 -4.84
CA LEU A 103 1.62 23.33 -4.97
C LEU A 103 2.14 24.55 -5.74
N GLN A 104 3.22 25.11 -5.19
CA GLN A 104 3.96 26.25 -5.74
C GLN A 104 5.47 26.00 -5.65
N THR A 105 5.92 25.31 -4.60
CA THR A 105 7.33 25.02 -4.33
C THR A 105 7.55 23.53 -4.12
N LEU A 106 8.79 23.08 -4.29
CA LEU A 106 9.19 21.71 -3.99
C LEU A 106 8.98 21.36 -2.51
N GLY A 107 9.20 22.34 -1.61
CA GLY A 107 9.01 22.17 -0.17
C GLY A 107 7.57 21.80 0.19
N HIS A 108 6.56 22.42 -0.45
CA HIS A 108 5.16 22.03 -0.26
C HIS A 108 4.92 20.58 -0.68
N PHE A 109 5.55 20.12 -1.77
CA PHE A 109 5.35 18.76 -2.25
C PHE A 109 6.01 17.73 -1.33
N VAL A 110 7.20 18.02 -0.82
CA VAL A 110 7.87 17.20 0.20
C VAL A 110 7.03 17.14 1.48
N LEU A 111 6.45 18.25 1.94
CA LEU A 111 5.62 18.27 3.13
C LEU A 111 4.32 17.47 2.94
N TYR A 112 3.56 17.77 1.90
CA TYR A 112 2.23 17.18 1.70
C TYR A 112 2.32 15.71 1.27
N TYR A 113 3.10 15.41 0.22
CA TYR A 113 3.21 14.04 -0.28
C TYR A 113 4.25 13.21 0.47
N GLY A 114 5.40 13.81 0.77
CA GLY A 114 6.51 13.13 1.43
C GLY A 114 6.30 12.88 2.92
N VAL A 115 5.60 13.75 3.64
CA VAL A 115 5.40 13.59 5.09
C VAL A 115 3.95 13.22 5.42
N LEU A 116 3.00 14.09 5.10
CA LEU A 116 1.61 13.89 5.55
C LEU A 116 0.96 12.66 4.90
N ASN A 117 1.07 12.53 3.57
CA ASN A 117 0.54 11.38 2.87
C ASN A 117 1.26 10.08 3.30
N ALA A 118 2.57 10.11 3.55
CA ALA A 118 3.34 8.92 3.93
C ALA A 118 2.80 8.28 5.21
N ILE A 119 2.45 9.08 6.22
CA ILE A 119 1.91 8.58 7.49
C ILE A 119 0.58 7.86 7.26
N GLY A 120 -0.34 8.48 6.50
CA GLY A 120 -1.63 7.87 6.18
C GLY A 120 -1.49 6.62 5.30
N GLN A 121 -0.66 6.70 4.27
CA GLN A 121 -0.40 5.61 3.34
C GLN A 121 0.18 4.37 4.05
N THR A 122 1.12 4.56 4.97
CA THR A 122 1.71 3.45 5.74
C THR A 122 0.68 2.75 6.63
N ALA A 123 -0.27 3.50 7.19
CA ALA A 123 -1.40 2.90 7.88
C ALA A 123 -2.25 2.05 6.91
N LEU A 124 -2.66 2.61 5.77
CA LEU A 124 -3.53 1.92 4.82
C LEU A 124 -2.91 0.63 4.27
N THR A 125 -1.60 0.62 3.99
CA THR A 125 -0.88 -0.58 3.53
C THR A 125 -0.72 -1.65 4.62
N SER A 126 -0.78 -1.26 5.89
CA SER A 126 -0.68 -2.17 7.04
C SER A 126 -1.94 -3.02 7.29
N VAL A 127 -3.03 -2.78 6.56
CA VAL A 127 -4.29 -3.54 6.71
C VAL A 127 -4.12 -5.05 6.47
N ALA A 128 -3.13 -5.46 5.66
CA ALA A 128 -2.79 -6.87 5.43
C ALA A 128 -2.46 -7.61 6.75
N VAL A 129 -1.85 -6.92 7.72
CA VAL A 129 -1.58 -7.47 9.06
C VAL A 129 -2.88 -7.77 9.79
N VAL A 130 -3.86 -6.87 9.71
CA VAL A 130 -5.18 -7.06 10.32
C VAL A 130 -5.90 -8.23 9.66
N VAL A 131 -5.93 -8.29 8.32
CA VAL A 131 -6.51 -9.41 7.56
C VAL A 131 -5.89 -10.74 8.02
N SER A 132 -4.57 -10.83 8.11
CA SER A 132 -3.87 -12.07 8.52
C SER A 132 -4.30 -12.60 9.89
N ARG A 133 -4.68 -11.70 10.83
CA ARG A 133 -5.10 -12.07 12.19
C ARG A 133 -6.49 -12.71 12.22
N TRP A 134 -7.31 -12.53 11.19
CA TRP A 134 -8.64 -13.13 11.06
C TRP A 134 -8.64 -14.55 10.49
N PHE A 135 -7.54 -15.00 9.90
CA PHE A 135 -7.41 -16.32 9.27
C PHE A 135 -6.48 -17.24 10.07
N ALA A 136 -6.83 -18.54 10.07
CA ALA A 136 -6.01 -19.58 10.67
C ALA A 136 -4.63 -19.68 9.98
N PRO A 137 -3.55 -20.06 10.69
CA PRO A 137 -2.19 -20.10 10.14
C PRO A 137 -2.08 -20.78 8.76
N ALA A 138 -2.77 -21.90 8.56
CA ALA A 138 -2.79 -22.66 7.31
C ALA A 138 -3.49 -21.97 6.12
N ARG A 139 -4.14 -20.81 6.33
CA ARG A 139 -4.83 -20.03 5.29
C ARG A 139 -4.40 -18.55 5.27
N ARG A 140 -3.40 -18.17 6.09
CA ARG A 140 -2.93 -16.78 6.19
C ARG A 140 -2.26 -16.32 4.91
N GLY A 141 -1.45 -17.18 4.28
CA GLY A 141 -0.75 -16.85 3.03
C GLY A 141 -1.74 -16.52 1.92
N ARG A 142 -2.73 -17.37 1.66
CA ARG A 142 -3.81 -17.08 0.72
C ARG A 142 -4.62 -15.83 1.05
N ALA A 143 -4.95 -15.61 2.32
CA ALA A 143 -5.74 -14.44 2.71
C ALA A 143 -4.98 -13.12 2.48
N ILE A 144 -3.70 -13.07 2.86
CA ILE A 144 -2.83 -11.92 2.60
C ILE A 144 -2.68 -11.71 1.09
N ALA A 145 -2.38 -12.77 0.34
CA ALA A 145 -2.23 -12.71 -1.10
C ALA A 145 -3.50 -12.20 -1.80
N LEU A 146 -4.67 -12.70 -1.42
CA LEU A 146 -5.94 -12.28 -2.01
C LEU A 146 -6.29 -10.83 -1.63
N ALA A 147 -5.95 -10.37 -0.42
CA ALA A 147 -6.05 -8.96 -0.08
C ALA A 147 -5.10 -8.12 -0.95
N ASP A 148 -3.86 -8.58 -1.16
CA ASP A 148 -2.82 -7.88 -1.92
C ASP A 148 -3.06 -7.86 -3.44
N VAL A 149 -3.93 -8.71 -3.97
CA VAL A 149 -4.51 -8.52 -5.32
C VAL A 149 -5.15 -7.13 -5.43
N GLY A 150 -5.72 -6.61 -4.33
CA GLY A 150 -6.26 -5.25 -4.25
C GLY A 150 -5.22 -4.18 -4.58
N THR A 151 -3.99 -4.31 -4.04
CA THR A 151 -2.86 -3.43 -4.34
C THR A 151 -2.62 -3.33 -5.86
N GLY A 152 -2.67 -4.46 -6.58
CA GLY A 152 -2.39 -4.47 -8.01
C GLY A 152 -3.55 -3.88 -8.81
N LEU A 153 -4.80 -4.19 -8.44
CA LEU A 153 -5.97 -3.60 -9.08
C LEU A 153 -6.04 -2.08 -8.87
N GLY A 154 -5.67 -1.60 -7.69
CA GLY A 154 -5.51 -0.18 -7.42
C GLY A 154 -4.49 0.48 -8.35
N MET A 155 -3.36 -0.16 -8.63
CA MET A 155 -2.36 0.38 -9.59
C MET A 155 -2.84 0.30 -11.04
N VAL A 156 -3.44 -0.83 -11.46
CA VAL A 156 -3.97 -1.03 -12.82
C VAL A 156 -5.02 0.02 -13.18
N LEU A 157 -5.87 0.40 -12.22
CA LEU A 157 -6.92 1.40 -12.45
C LEU A 157 -6.42 2.82 -12.15
N GLY A 158 -5.63 2.99 -11.09
CA GLY A 158 -5.19 4.28 -10.58
C GLY A 158 -4.19 5.00 -11.48
N ILE A 159 -3.22 4.28 -12.06
CA ILE A 159 -2.19 4.88 -12.93
C ILE A 159 -2.82 5.49 -14.20
N PRO A 160 -3.59 4.75 -15.03
CA PRO A 160 -4.18 5.30 -16.24
C PRO A 160 -5.34 6.25 -15.91
N GLY A 161 -6.11 5.98 -14.85
CA GLY A 161 -7.14 6.88 -14.37
C GLY A 161 -6.58 8.26 -14.02
N THR A 162 -5.42 8.30 -13.36
CA THR A 162 -4.73 9.56 -13.03
C THR A 162 -4.17 10.25 -14.27
N ALA A 163 -3.57 9.50 -15.20
CA ALA A 163 -3.08 10.06 -16.45
C ALA A 163 -4.21 10.72 -17.26
N TRP A 164 -5.37 10.06 -17.35
CA TRP A 164 -6.57 10.60 -17.99
C TRP A 164 -7.10 11.84 -17.26
N LEU A 165 -7.12 11.82 -15.94
CA LEU A 165 -7.60 12.95 -15.13
C LEU A 165 -6.71 14.20 -15.32
N ILE A 166 -5.40 13.98 -15.41
CA ILE A 166 -4.42 15.04 -15.67
C ILE A 166 -4.58 15.58 -17.09
N SER A 167 -4.80 14.74 -18.11
CA SER A 167 -4.96 15.21 -19.48
C SER A 167 -6.28 15.96 -19.70
N ALA A 168 -7.36 15.54 -19.05
CA ALA A 168 -8.69 16.14 -19.21
C ALA A 168 -8.89 17.42 -18.36
N TYR A 169 -8.40 17.43 -17.11
CA TYR A 169 -8.73 18.49 -16.14
C TYR A 169 -7.50 19.16 -15.51
N GLY A 170 -6.29 18.72 -15.84
CA GLY A 170 -5.06 19.19 -15.25
C GLY A 170 -4.73 18.54 -13.89
N TRP A 171 -3.46 18.68 -13.49
CA TRP A 171 -2.92 18.00 -12.31
C TRP A 171 -3.49 18.50 -10.98
N ARG A 172 -3.90 19.77 -10.89
CA ARG A 172 -4.48 20.34 -9.66
C ARG A 172 -5.81 19.68 -9.32
N LEU A 173 -6.72 19.62 -10.29
CA LEU A 173 -8.02 18.97 -10.10
C LEU A 173 -7.86 17.47 -9.89
N ALA A 174 -6.89 16.84 -10.56
CA ALA A 174 -6.61 15.41 -10.38
C ALA A 174 -6.24 15.07 -8.92
N PHE A 175 -5.40 15.88 -8.27
CA PHE A 175 -5.10 15.72 -6.84
C PHE A 175 -6.34 15.84 -5.95
N VAL A 176 -7.21 16.82 -6.22
CA VAL A 176 -8.45 17.02 -5.45
C VAL A 176 -9.38 15.83 -5.59
N ILE A 177 -9.63 15.37 -6.81
CA ILE A 177 -10.53 14.25 -7.08
C ILE A 177 -10.00 12.97 -6.45
N LEU A 178 -8.71 12.65 -6.62
CA LEU A 178 -8.12 11.45 -6.01
C LEU A 178 -8.18 11.48 -4.48
N GLY A 179 -7.86 12.63 -3.88
CA GLY A 179 -7.95 12.80 -2.43
C GLY A 179 -9.38 12.63 -1.91
N LEU A 180 -10.36 13.23 -2.61
CA LEU A 180 -11.78 13.10 -2.28
C LEU A 180 -12.27 11.66 -2.42
N MET A 181 -11.90 10.97 -3.52
CA MET A 181 -12.25 9.58 -3.75
C MET A 181 -11.72 8.67 -2.63
N ILE A 182 -10.50 8.89 -2.17
CA ILE A 182 -9.91 8.13 -1.06
C ILE A 182 -10.71 8.35 0.22
N ILE A 183 -11.09 9.58 0.53
CA ILE A 183 -11.89 9.89 1.73
C ILE A 183 -13.27 9.23 1.61
N LEU A 184 -13.99 9.48 0.53
CA LEU A 184 -15.37 9.03 0.34
C LEU A 184 -15.49 7.51 0.27
N VAL A 185 -14.49 6.81 -0.26
CA VAL A 185 -14.50 5.35 -0.35
C VAL A 185 -13.94 4.70 0.91
N LEU A 186 -12.74 5.10 1.36
CA LEU A 186 -12.04 4.36 2.41
C LEU A 186 -12.53 4.68 3.82
N VAL A 187 -13.02 5.90 4.10
CA VAL A 187 -13.52 6.26 5.43
C VAL A 187 -14.75 5.43 5.82
N PRO A 188 -15.88 5.47 5.09
CA PRO A 188 -17.06 4.69 5.49
C PRO A 188 -16.78 3.19 5.50
N LEU A 189 -15.92 2.73 4.60
CA LEU A 189 -15.50 1.34 4.52
C LEU A 189 -14.73 0.91 5.78
N ASN A 190 -13.75 1.69 6.20
CA ASN A 190 -12.91 1.35 7.36
C ASN A 190 -13.61 1.55 8.71
N LEU A 191 -14.64 2.40 8.78
CA LEU A 191 -15.50 2.50 9.97
C LEU A 191 -16.20 1.16 10.31
N GLY A 192 -16.43 0.29 9.32
CA GLY A 192 -17.01 -1.04 9.51
C GLY A 192 -16.03 -2.10 10.03
N GLN A 193 -14.74 -1.79 10.16
CA GLN A 193 -13.75 -2.76 10.64
C GLN A 193 -13.87 -3.01 12.14
N ARG A 194 -13.78 -4.28 12.53
CA ARG A 194 -13.77 -4.72 13.93
C ARG A 194 -12.36 -5.20 14.28
N PRO A 195 -11.94 -5.01 15.54
CA PRO A 195 -10.68 -5.58 16.00
C PRO A 195 -10.70 -7.11 15.80
N PRO A 196 -9.55 -7.70 15.40
CA PRO A 196 -9.45 -9.15 15.25
C PRO A 196 -9.76 -9.85 16.57
N PRO A 197 -10.30 -11.09 16.52
CA PRO A 197 -10.53 -11.86 17.74
C PRO A 197 -9.22 -12.00 18.52
N PRO A 198 -9.26 -11.96 19.86
CA PRO A 198 -8.07 -12.13 20.67
C PRO A 198 -7.44 -13.47 20.30
N SER A 199 -6.26 -13.42 19.66
CA SER A 199 -5.50 -14.64 19.40
C SER A 199 -5.07 -15.21 20.74
N ALA A 200 -5.25 -16.52 20.92
CA ALA A 200 -4.74 -17.24 22.08
C ALA A 200 -3.27 -16.84 22.29
N THR A 201 -3.03 -16.19 23.43
CA THR A 201 -1.77 -15.64 23.96
C THR A 201 -0.52 -16.10 23.22
N THR A 202 -0.15 -15.39 22.15
CA THR A 202 1.24 -15.42 21.68
C THR A 202 2.01 -14.55 22.66
N ARG A 203 2.87 -15.15 23.48
CA ARG A 203 3.76 -14.43 24.40
C ARG A 203 4.57 -13.44 23.57
N ARG A 204 4.20 -12.15 23.61
CA ARG A 204 4.95 -11.08 22.94
C ARG A 204 6.26 -10.91 23.71
N GLY A 205 7.35 -11.41 23.15
CA GLY A 205 8.69 -11.17 23.69
C GLY A 205 9.01 -9.67 23.65
N PRO A 206 9.95 -9.19 24.50
CA PRO A 206 10.37 -7.81 24.46
C PRO A 206 10.94 -7.47 23.07
N VAL A 207 10.40 -6.44 22.42
CA VAL A 207 10.81 -6.01 21.07
C VAL A 207 12.31 -5.70 21.02
N GLY A 208 12.89 -5.23 22.13
CA GLY A 208 14.32 -4.98 22.25
C GLY A 208 15.21 -6.22 22.16
N ALA A 209 14.67 -7.43 22.40
CA ALA A 209 15.43 -8.66 22.20
C ALA A 209 15.69 -8.95 20.72
N LEU A 210 14.80 -8.52 19.81
CA LEU A 210 14.95 -8.73 18.36
C LEU A 210 16.19 -8.04 17.79
N TRP A 211 16.59 -6.90 18.38
CA TRP A 211 17.75 -6.11 17.92
C TRP A 211 19.07 -6.85 18.06
N ARG A 212 19.11 -7.87 18.93
CA ARG A 212 20.31 -8.68 19.23
C ARG A 212 20.45 -9.89 18.30
N TYR A 213 19.46 -10.19 17.46
CA TYR A 213 19.52 -11.33 16.54
C TYR A 213 20.10 -10.92 15.19
N SER A 214 21.18 -11.57 14.76
CA SER A 214 21.77 -11.35 13.43
C SER A 214 20.81 -11.67 12.26
N PRO A 215 20.03 -12.77 12.30
CA PRO A 215 19.07 -13.08 11.23
C PRO A 215 18.00 -12.00 11.02
N PHE A 216 17.63 -11.26 12.09
CA PHE A 216 16.70 -10.14 11.98
C PHE A 216 17.25 -9.03 11.07
N TRP A 217 18.53 -8.67 11.22
CA TRP A 217 19.18 -7.66 10.38
C TRP A 217 19.36 -8.13 8.95
N MET A 218 19.64 -9.41 8.72
CA MET A 218 19.71 -9.98 7.37
C MET A 218 18.37 -9.88 6.63
N ILE A 219 17.25 -10.20 7.30
CA ILE A 219 15.91 -10.06 6.73
C ILE A 219 15.59 -8.59 6.44
N CYS A 220 15.94 -7.69 7.37
CA CYS A 220 15.74 -6.25 7.18
C CYS A 220 16.53 -5.73 5.97
N LEU A 221 17.81 -6.10 5.85
CA LEU A 221 18.67 -5.68 4.73
C LEU A 221 18.18 -6.25 3.40
N ALA A 222 17.80 -7.53 3.35
CA ALA A 222 17.26 -8.15 2.15
C ALA A 222 15.96 -7.46 1.69
N HIS A 223 15.06 -7.17 2.63
CA HIS A 223 13.80 -6.49 2.33
C HIS A 223 14.02 -5.02 1.92
N PHE A 224 14.99 -4.34 2.53
CA PHE A 224 15.40 -3.00 2.14
C PHE A 224 15.91 -2.96 0.70
N CYS A 225 16.88 -3.80 0.35
CA CYS A 225 17.43 -3.87 -1.00
C CYS A 225 16.35 -4.21 -2.04
N MET A 226 15.48 -5.18 -1.73
CA MET A 226 14.36 -5.53 -2.59
C MET A 226 13.42 -4.35 -2.81
N SER A 227 13.05 -3.65 -1.73
CA SER A 227 12.13 -2.51 -1.78
C SER A 227 12.70 -1.35 -2.59
N VAL A 228 13.99 -1.04 -2.42
CA VAL A 228 14.69 0.01 -3.19
C VAL A 228 14.67 -0.32 -4.68
N THR A 229 15.04 -1.54 -5.07
CA THR A 229 15.06 -1.97 -6.47
C THR A 229 13.67 -1.92 -7.11
N MET A 230 12.67 -2.51 -6.45
CA MET A 230 11.28 -2.50 -6.93
C MET A 230 10.73 -1.08 -7.11
N THR A 231 10.98 -0.22 -6.12
CA THR A 231 10.52 1.16 -6.13
C THR A 231 11.18 1.98 -7.23
N MET A 232 12.49 1.81 -7.42
CA MET A 232 13.25 2.54 -8.43
C MET A 232 12.73 2.23 -9.83
N VAL A 233 12.43 0.95 -10.12
CA VAL A 233 11.79 0.56 -11.37
C VAL A 233 10.39 1.16 -11.48
N ASN A 234 9.55 1.01 -10.46
CA ASN A 234 8.14 1.43 -10.54
C ASN A 234 7.97 2.95 -10.75
N VAL A 235 8.74 3.77 -10.01
CA VAL A 235 8.64 5.24 -10.08
C VAL A 235 9.18 5.79 -11.40
N HIS A 236 10.25 5.21 -11.93
CA HIS A 236 10.92 5.73 -13.12
C HIS A 236 10.47 5.08 -14.44
N LEU A 237 9.69 3.98 -14.40
CA LEU A 237 9.20 3.31 -15.61
C LEU A 237 8.38 4.25 -16.50
N VAL A 238 7.35 4.91 -15.95
CA VAL A 238 6.47 5.82 -16.74
C VAL A 238 7.28 6.99 -17.31
N PRO A 239 8.07 7.74 -16.51
CA PRO A 239 8.93 8.79 -17.04
C PRO A 239 9.93 8.30 -18.11
N PHE A 240 10.53 7.12 -17.92
CA PHE A 240 11.47 6.52 -18.87
C PHE A 240 10.79 6.27 -20.22
N LEU A 241 9.62 5.62 -20.20
CA LEU A 241 8.85 5.31 -21.40
C LEU A 241 8.46 6.57 -22.17
N VAL A 242 8.00 7.63 -21.49
CA VAL A 242 7.66 8.88 -22.18
C VAL A 242 8.91 9.60 -22.69
N SER A 243 10.00 9.62 -21.92
CA SER A 243 11.25 10.28 -22.34
C SER A 243 11.95 9.61 -23.53
N SER A 244 11.65 8.33 -23.80
CA SER A 244 12.17 7.60 -24.95
C SER A 244 11.58 8.07 -26.29
N GLY A 245 10.57 8.95 -26.27
CA GLY A 245 9.94 9.53 -27.45
C GLY A 245 9.02 8.57 -28.22
N ARG A 246 8.82 7.35 -27.72
CA ARG A 246 8.07 6.28 -28.42
C ARG A 246 6.58 6.20 -28.03
N LEU A 247 6.18 6.79 -26.90
CA LEU A 247 4.83 6.65 -26.34
C LEU A 247 4.34 7.94 -25.66
N GLU A 248 3.07 8.29 -25.87
CA GLU A 248 2.38 9.34 -25.11
C GLU A 248 2.17 8.92 -23.64
N LEU A 249 1.88 9.89 -22.75
CA LEU A 249 1.69 9.66 -21.31
C LEU A 249 0.66 8.55 -21.01
N VAL A 250 -0.44 8.53 -21.75
CA VAL A 250 -1.49 7.50 -21.62
C VAL A 250 -0.97 6.13 -22.06
N GLY A 251 -0.20 6.08 -23.14
CA GLY A 251 0.45 4.86 -23.62
C GLY A 251 1.43 4.29 -22.59
N ALA A 252 2.29 5.12 -22.01
CA ALA A 252 3.22 4.72 -20.95
C ALA A 252 2.49 4.22 -19.68
N ALA A 253 1.42 4.91 -19.27
CA ALA A 253 0.57 4.50 -18.15
C ALA A 253 -0.10 3.13 -18.39
N SER A 254 -0.50 2.84 -19.62
CA SER A 254 -1.08 1.53 -19.97
C SER A 254 -0.09 0.37 -19.83
N ILE A 255 1.19 0.57 -20.18
CA ILE A 255 2.24 -0.45 -19.99
C ILE A 255 2.52 -0.70 -18.52
N ALA A 256 2.62 0.35 -17.70
CA ALA A 256 2.77 0.20 -16.26
C ALA A 256 1.57 -0.55 -15.63
N SER A 257 0.38 -0.36 -16.18
CA SER A 257 -0.81 -1.12 -15.80
C SER A 257 -0.73 -2.58 -16.22
N ALA A 258 -0.19 -2.89 -17.40
CA ALA A 258 0.02 -4.27 -17.85
C ALA A 258 1.02 -5.02 -16.93
N VAL A 259 2.10 -4.37 -16.50
CA VAL A 259 3.03 -4.94 -15.50
C VAL A 259 2.30 -5.26 -14.19
N SER A 260 1.44 -4.34 -13.74
CA SER A 260 0.63 -4.54 -12.53
C SER A 260 -0.37 -5.69 -12.70
N LEU A 261 -0.94 -5.88 -13.89
CA LEU A 261 -1.85 -6.97 -14.20
C LEU A 261 -1.17 -8.35 -14.11
N VAL A 262 0.06 -8.47 -14.62
CA VAL A 262 0.86 -9.71 -14.49
C VAL A 262 1.14 -10.02 -13.01
N SER A 263 1.41 -8.99 -12.20
CA SER A 263 1.66 -9.16 -10.76
C SER A 263 0.45 -9.74 -10.00
N LEU A 264 -0.79 -9.51 -10.47
CA LEU A 264 -2.00 -10.06 -9.85
C LEU A 264 -2.01 -11.59 -9.89
N GLY A 265 -1.65 -12.17 -11.04
CA GLY A 265 -1.54 -13.62 -11.20
C GLY A 265 -0.46 -14.21 -10.31
N GLY A 266 0.70 -13.53 -10.23
CA GLY A 266 1.80 -13.91 -9.36
C GLY A 266 1.39 -13.96 -7.88
N ARG A 267 0.71 -12.92 -7.37
CA ARG A 267 0.26 -12.86 -5.97
C ARG A 267 -0.64 -14.04 -5.60
N ALA A 268 -1.63 -14.34 -6.44
CA ALA A 268 -2.54 -15.48 -6.20
C ALA A 268 -1.81 -16.83 -6.24
N PHE A 269 -0.92 -17.03 -7.22
CA PHE A 269 -0.13 -18.24 -7.38
C PHE A 269 0.82 -18.48 -6.20
N PHE A 270 1.64 -17.48 -5.84
CA PHE A 270 2.58 -17.59 -4.73
C PHE A 270 1.88 -17.68 -3.38
N GLY A 271 0.74 -17.01 -3.19
CA GLY A 271 -0.08 -17.17 -1.98
C GLY A 271 -0.58 -18.61 -1.80
N TRP A 272 -0.98 -19.28 -2.89
CA TRP A 272 -1.33 -20.69 -2.86
C TRP A 272 -0.12 -21.60 -2.61
N LEU A 273 1.03 -21.28 -3.21
CA LEU A 273 2.27 -22.05 -3.11
C LEU A 273 2.86 -22.00 -1.69
N VAL A 274 2.88 -20.83 -1.05
CA VAL A 274 3.34 -20.62 0.32
C VAL A 274 2.50 -21.42 1.32
N ASP A 275 1.19 -21.54 1.09
CA ASP A 275 0.32 -22.36 1.95
C ASP A 275 0.60 -23.88 1.79
N ARG A 276 1.34 -24.31 0.76
CA ARG A 276 1.69 -25.73 0.51
C ARG A 276 3.12 -26.10 0.88
N ILE A 277 4.07 -25.18 0.75
CA ILE A 277 5.47 -25.39 1.09
C ILE A 277 5.69 -24.88 2.52
N GLN A 278 6.08 -25.74 3.46
CA GLN A 278 6.42 -25.30 4.82
C GLN A 278 7.44 -24.14 4.81
N SER A 279 7.28 -23.23 5.77
CA SER A 279 7.66 -21.81 5.75
C SER A 279 9.13 -21.45 5.43
N GLU A 280 10.08 -22.38 5.49
CA GLU A 280 11.50 -22.08 5.28
C GLU A 280 11.91 -22.04 3.80
N GLY A 281 11.31 -22.88 2.94
CA GLY A 281 11.61 -22.87 1.49
C GLY A 281 10.82 -21.82 0.70
N ALA A 282 9.62 -21.50 1.15
CA ALA A 282 8.68 -20.65 0.43
C ALA A 282 9.11 -19.17 0.39
N PHE A 283 9.73 -18.67 1.48
CA PHE A 283 10.23 -17.29 1.53
C PHE A 283 11.37 -17.08 0.56
N THR A 284 12.33 -18.00 0.51
CA THR A 284 13.48 -17.94 -0.40
C THR A 284 13.02 -18.01 -1.86
N LEU A 285 12.08 -18.89 -2.19
CA LEU A 285 11.56 -19.05 -3.55
C LEU A 285 10.74 -17.82 -4.02
N ALA A 286 9.93 -17.24 -3.12
CA ALA A 286 9.16 -16.02 -3.42
C ALA A 286 10.06 -14.78 -3.57
N MET A 287 11.10 -14.65 -2.74
CA MET A 287 12.09 -13.56 -2.85
C MET A 287 12.88 -13.68 -4.15
N SER A 288 13.27 -14.89 -4.59
CA SER A 288 13.95 -15.12 -5.86
C SER A 288 13.09 -14.74 -7.08
N CYS A 289 11.80 -15.10 -7.08
CA CYS A 289 10.89 -14.77 -8.19
C CYS A 289 10.47 -13.29 -8.25
N THR A 290 10.56 -12.55 -7.14
CA THR A 290 10.27 -11.10 -7.13
C THR A 290 11.42 -10.28 -7.72
N ILE A 291 12.63 -10.85 -7.80
CA ILE A 291 13.84 -10.18 -8.31
C ILE A 291 13.99 -10.31 -9.84
N THR A 292 13.22 -11.19 -10.50
CA THR A 292 13.30 -11.44 -11.96
C THR A 292 12.16 -10.75 -12.69
#